data_AF-A0A1G5CLP2-F1
#
_entry.id   AF-A0A1G5CLP2-F1
#
_cell.length_a   1.000
_cell.length_b   1.000
_cell.length_c   1.000
_cell.angle_alpha   90.00
_cell.angle_beta   90.00
_cell.angle_gamma   90.00
#
_symmetry.space_group_name_H-M   'P 1'
#
loop_
_entity.id
_entity.type
_entity.pdbx_description
1 polymer ?
#
loop_
_entity_poly.entity_id
_entity_poly.type
_entity_poly.pdbx_seq_one_letter_code
_entity_poly.pdbx_strand_id
1 'polypeptide(L)'
;MWQTPKTDWAWRSETEGDFFEYTDYNRIKGNIEYLKELAKEVYLPFSIIDMGNDKTRSDYPYADEINTLADNLEIIVENTYPVSIGTKTVYEDNGKFIGYADLNRIESATLNIYNNLNRIKAGKFRLSFRFGARRMRI
;
A
#
# COMPACT_ATOMS: atom_id res chain seq x y z
N MET A 1 1.42 10.54 5.72
CA MET A 1 0.15 11.11 5.19
C MET A 1 -0.08 10.47 3.84
N TRP A 2 -1.33 10.08 3.51
CA TRP A 2 -1.65 9.51 2.21
C TRP A 2 -1.39 10.49 1.07
N GLN A 3 -0.72 10.03 0.02
CA GLN A 3 -0.55 10.75 -1.24
C GLN A 3 -1.09 9.90 -2.38
N THR A 4 -1.76 10.52 -3.36
CA THR A 4 -2.33 9.79 -4.50
C THR A 4 -1.22 9.04 -5.26
N PRO A 5 -1.29 7.70 -5.37
CA PRO A 5 -0.31 6.92 -6.10
C PRO A 5 -0.35 7.24 -7.60
N LYS A 6 0.81 7.16 -8.27
CA LYS A 6 0.92 7.32 -9.72
C LYS A 6 0.72 5.96 -10.39
N THR A 7 -0.27 5.84 -11.27
CA THR A 7 -0.66 4.55 -11.88
C THR A 7 -0.56 4.55 -13.41
N ASP A 8 -0.05 5.65 -13.96
CA ASP A 8 0.11 5.92 -15.38
C ASP A 8 1.57 6.03 -15.80
N TRP A 9 2.47 5.32 -15.10
CA TRP A 9 3.88 5.27 -15.44
C TRP A 9 4.06 4.81 -16.89
N ALA A 10 4.67 5.66 -17.70
CA ALA A 10 4.89 5.40 -19.11
C ALA A 10 6.36 5.59 -19.48
N TRP A 11 6.92 4.58 -20.15
CA TRP A 11 8.21 4.68 -20.83
C TRP A 11 7.97 4.86 -22.33
N ARG A 12 8.35 5.99 -22.91
CA ARG A 12 8.16 6.27 -24.35
C ARG A 12 9.49 6.19 -25.11
N SER A 13 10.58 6.74 -24.57
CA SER A 13 11.93 6.69 -25.13
C SER A 13 13.00 6.93 -24.05
N GLU A 14 14.29 6.82 -24.41
CA GLU A 14 15.43 7.07 -23.50
C GLU A 14 15.48 8.51 -22.93
N THR A 15 14.81 9.46 -23.58
CA THR A 15 14.74 10.87 -23.17
C THR A 15 13.34 11.34 -22.82
N GLU A 16 12.31 10.54 -23.14
CA GLU A 16 10.91 10.86 -22.89
C GLU A 16 10.24 9.70 -22.15
N GLY A 17 10.12 9.84 -20.83
CA GLY A 17 9.49 8.85 -19.99
C GLY A 17 9.45 9.30 -18.55
N ASP A 18 8.70 8.55 -17.75
CA ASP A 18 8.72 8.72 -16.31
C ASP A 18 9.91 7.96 -15.72
N PHE A 19 10.83 8.71 -15.11
CA PHE A 19 11.95 8.15 -14.36
C PHE A 19 11.54 7.98 -12.91
N PHE A 20 11.93 6.86 -12.30
CA PHE A 20 11.67 6.60 -10.90
C PHE A 20 12.71 7.34 -10.04
N GLU A 21 12.26 8.33 -9.28
CA GLU A 21 13.12 9.14 -8.40
C GLU A 21 12.97 8.76 -6.92
N TYR A 22 13.89 9.26 -6.10
CA TYR A 22 13.84 9.10 -4.64
C TYR A 22 12.53 9.63 -4.02
N THR A 23 11.93 10.66 -4.63
CA THR A 23 10.64 11.23 -4.20
C THR A 23 9.50 10.24 -4.41
N ASP A 24 9.50 9.49 -5.51
CA ASP A 24 8.52 8.45 -5.80
C ASP A 24 8.66 7.28 -4.85
N TYR A 25 9.90 6.85 -4.55
CA TYR A 25 10.16 5.82 -3.55
C TYR A 25 9.59 6.22 -2.18
N ASN A 26 9.90 7.44 -1.72
CA ASN A 26 9.41 7.95 -0.43
C ASN A 26 7.88 8.07 -0.42
N ARG A 27 7.25 8.44 -1.55
CA ARG A 27 5.79 8.46 -1.69
C ARG A 27 5.21 7.06 -1.50
N ILE A 28 5.73 6.05 -2.22
CA ILE A 28 5.22 4.67 -2.16
C ILE A 28 5.39 4.10 -0.76
N LYS A 29 6.59 4.26 -0.18
CA LYS A 29 6.89 3.86 1.20
C LYS A 29 5.90 4.48 2.19
N GLY A 30 5.73 5.80 2.15
CA GLY A 30 4.82 6.51 3.05
C GLY A 30 3.35 6.10 2.88
N ASN A 31 2.96 5.72 1.66
CA ASN A 31 1.63 5.17 1.40
C ASN A 31 1.44 3.78 1.99
N ILE A 32 2.43 2.89 1.90
CA ILE A 32 2.39 1.56 2.52
C ILE A 32 2.29 1.66 4.05
N GLU A 33 3.08 2.55 4.67
CA GLU A 33 2.97 2.82 6.11
C GLU A 33 1.59 3.34 6.49
N TYR A 34 1.04 4.27 5.69
CA TYR A 34 -0.31 4.77 5.91
C TYR A 34 -1.38 3.67 5.78
N LEU A 35 -1.23 2.74 4.82
CA LEU A 35 -2.14 1.61 4.67
C LEU A 35 -2.12 0.69 5.89
N LYS A 36 -0.95 0.43 6.46
CA LYS A 36 -0.83 -0.32 7.72
C LYS A 36 -1.59 0.36 8.85
N GLU A 37 -1.39 1.67 9.04
CA GLU A 37 -2.10 2.41 10.10
C GLU A 37 -3.62 2.43 9.87
N LEU A 38 -4.07 2.58 8.62
CA LEU A 38 -5.49 2.51 8.27
C LEU A 38 -6.06 1.09 8.51
N ALA A 39 -5.29 0.05 8.19
CA ALA A 39 -5.71 -1.33 8.37
C ALA A 39 -5.88 -1.68 9.86
N LYS A 40 -5.03 -1.15 10.75
CA LYS A 40 -5.15 -1.34 12.22
C LYS A 40 -6.48 -0.83 12.80
N GLU A 41 -7.13 0.14 12.18
CA GLU A 41 -8.43 0.64 12.64
C GLU A 41 -9.58 -0.34 12.34
N VAL A 42 -9.38 -1.22 11.34
CA VAL A 42 -10.41 -2.11 10.80
C VAL A 42 -10.17 -3.56 11.19
N TYR A 43 -8.92 -4.01 11.14
CA TYR A 43 -8.45 -5.38 11.33
C TYR A 43 -7.57 -5.54 12.57
N LEU A 44 -7.16 -6.77 12.86
CA LEU A 44 -6.18 -7.06 13.92
C LEU A 44 -4.82 -6.43 13.59
N PRO A 45 -4.07 -5.97 14.60
CA PRO A 45 -2.77 -5.36 14.36
C PRO A 45 -1.78 -6.39 13.82
N PHE A 46 -1.07 -6.01 12.77
CA PHE A 46 0.02 -6.78 12.17
C PHE A 46 1.25 -5.89 11.95
N SER A 47 2.38 -6.55 11.71
CA SER A 47 3.66 -5.91 11.43
C SER A 47 4.01 -6.03 9.96
N ILE A 48 4.68 -5.01 9.43
CA ILE A 48 5.31 -5.02 8.10
C ILE A 48 6.82 -5.00 8.30
N ILE A 49 7.57 -5.40 7.29
CA ILE A 49 9.03 -5.32 7.28
C ILE A 49 9.44 -3.84 7.26
N ASP A 50 10.47 -3.50 8.04
CA ASP A 50 11.00 -2.14 8.06
C ASP A 50 11.61 -1.80 6.70
N MET A 51 11.17 -0.67 6.12
CA MET A 51 11.59 -0.18 4.80
C MET A 51 12.77 0.80 4.89
N GLY A 52 13.32 1.00 6.10
CA GLY A 52 14.47 1.86 6.34
C GLY A 52 14.12 3.35 6.39
N ASN A 53 15.14 4.21 6.29
CA ASN A 53 14.97 5.66 6.31
C ASN A 53 14.50 6.22 4.97
N ASP A 54 14.00 7.46 4.96
CA ASP A 54 13.66 8.15 3.71
C ASP A 54 14.92 8.40 2.88
N LYS A 55 14.77 8.22 1.57
CA LYS A 55 15.87 8.37 0.61
C LYS A 55 16.10 9.84 0.30
N THR A 56 17.37 10.24 0.21
CA THR A 56 17.77 11.57 -0.26
C THR A 56 18.12 11.53 -1.74
N ARG A 57 18.35 12.70 -2.36
CA ARG A 57 18.71 12.81 -3.78
C ARG A 57 19.97 12.05 -4.18
N SER A 58 20.87 11.81 -3.23
CA SER A 58 22.11 11.06 -3.46
C SER A 58 21.94 9.55 -3.29
N ASP A 59 20.81 9.10 -2.74
CA ASP A 59 20.56 7.70 -2.46
C ASP A 59 19.81 7.05 -3.61
N TYR A 60 20.31 5.90 -4.06
CA TYR A 60 19.61 5.05 -5.02
C TYR A 60 18.89 3.91 -4.28
N PRO A 61 17.62 3.61 -4.64
CA PRO A 61 16.92 2.44 -4.12
C PRO A 61 17.64 1.15 -4.52
N TYR A 62 17.90 0.29 -3.55
CA TYR A 62 18.49 -1.02 -3.79
C TYR A 62 17.41 -2.05 -4.16
N ALA A 63 17.84 -3.19 -4.72
CA ALA A 63 16.92 -4.23 -5.20
C ALA A 63 16.15 -4.90 -4.05
N ASP A 64 16.81 -5.14 -2.92
CA ASP A 64 16.22 -5.64 -1.67
C ASP A 64 15.15 -4.71 -1.11
N GLU A 65 15.37 -3.40 -1.17
CA GLU A 65 14.40 -2.38 -0.72
C GLU A 65 13.14 -2.39 -1.59
N ILE A 66 13.30 -2.49 -2.91
CA ILE A 66 12.18 -2.61 -3.85
C ILE A 66 11.40 -3.92 -3.60
N ASN A 67 12.11 -5.03 -3.38
CA ASN A 67 11.47 -6.29 -3.02
C ASN A 67 10.69 -6.16 -1.71
N THR A 68 11.24 -5.47 -0.72
CA THR A 68 10.61 -5.21 0.57
C THR A 68 9.30 -4.43 0.43
N LEU A 69 9.22 -3.46 -0.50
CA LEU A 69 7.97 -2.77 -0.81
C LEU A 69 6.88 -3.75 -1.29
N ALA A 70 7.26 -4.67 -2.19
CA ALA A 70 6.34 -5.67 -2.71
C ALA A 70 5.93 -6.70 -1.63
N ASP A 71 6.89 -7.16 -0.80
CA ASP A 71 6.63 -8.06 0.33
C ASP A 71 5.66 -7.44 1.34
N ASN A 72 5.84 -6.16 1.66
CA ASN A 72 4.95 -5.46 2.57
C ASN A 72 3.52 -5.35 2.05
N LEU A 73 3.34 -5.19 0.73
CA LEU A 73 2.01 -5.23 0.12
C LEU A 73 1.37 -6.62 0.22
N GLU A 74 2.13 -7.69 0.01
CA GLU A 74 1.65 -9.07 0.21
C GLU A 74 1.22 -9.30 1.66
N ILE A 75 2.05 -8.92 2.63
CA ILE A 75 1.73 -9.01 4.06
C ILE A 75 0.43 -8.24 4.39
N ILE A 76 0.26 -7.03 3.86
CA ILE A 76 -0.97 -6.26 4.06
C ILE A 76 -2.17 -7.01 3.49
N VAL A 77 -2.08 -7.57 2.29
CA VAL A 77 -3.19 -8.30 1.66
C VAL A 77 -3.55 -9.57 2.44
N GLU A 78 -2.55 -10.33 2.88
CA GLU A 78 -2.74 -11.55 3.67
C GLU A 78 -3.44 -11.28 5.01
N ASN A 79 -3.12 -10.15 5.66
CA ASN A 79 -3.69 -9.78 6.95
C ASN A 79 -4.98 -8.94 6.85
N THR A 80 -5.39 -8.55 5.65
CA THR A 80 -6.58 -7.72 5.45
C THR A 80 -7.61 -8.39 4.54
N TYR A 81 -7.96 -7.76 3.41
CA TYR A 81 -8.89 -8.27 2.44
C TYR A 81 -8.11 -8.84 1.25
N PRO A 82 -8.42 -10.06 0.79
CA PRO A 82 -7.74 -10.67 -0.34
C PRO A 82 -8.04 -9.88 -1.63
N VAL A 83 -7.07 -9.10 -2.09
CA VAL A 83 -7.09 -8.37 -3.37
C VAL A 83 -6.06 -8.98 -4.29
N SER A 84 -6.40 -9.14 -5.58
CA SER A 84 -5.41 -9.53 -6.58
C SER A 84 -4.44 -8.37 -6.84
N ILE A 85 -3.17 -8.56 -6.47
CA ILE A 85 -2.09 -7.58 -6.62
C ILE A 85 -1.11 -7.90 -7.77
N GLY A 86 -1.48 -8.87 -8.61
CA GLY A 86 -0.65 -9.38 -9.70
C GLY A 86 0.53 -10.23 -9.21
N THR A 87 1.38 -10.67 -10.13
CA THR A 87 2.58 -11.47 -9.84
C THR A 87 3.74 -10.56 -9.44
N LYS A 88 4.40 -10.85 -8.32
CA LYS A 88 5.61 -10.16 -7.89
C LYS A 88 6.79 -10.52 -8.81
N THR A 89 7.50 -9.50 -9.28
CA THR A 89 8.85 -9.64 -9.84
C THR A 89 9.85 -9.55 -8.69
N VAL A 90 10.78 -10.51 -8.61
CA VAL A 90 11.90 -10.46 -7.66
C VAL A 90 13.09 -9.81 -8.35
N TYR A 91 13.62 -8.76 -7.72
CA TYR A 91 14.78 -8.02 -8.19
C TYR A 91 16.05 -8.54 -7.52
N GLU A 92 17.10 -8.79 -8.30
CA GLU A 92 18.41 -9.22 -7.80
C GLU A 92 19.43 -8.09 -7.91
N ASP A 93 20.47 -8.12 -7.07
CA ASP A 93 21.56 -7.15 -7.12
C ASP A 93 22.28 -7.18 -8.47
N ASN A 94 22.60 -5.99 -9.01
CA ASN A 94 23.12 -5.80 -10.37
C ASN A 94 22.19 -6.31 -11.49
N GLY A 95 20.94 -6.62 -11.17
CA GLY A 95 19.91 -6.98 -12.12
C GLY A 95 19.28 -5.77 -12.81
N LYS A 96 18.18 -6.02 -13.53
CA LYS A 96 17.40 -4.97 -14.17
C LYS A 96 16.69 -4.12 -13.11
N PHE A 97 16.79 -2.80 -13.21
CA PHE A 97 16.05 -1.89 -12.34
C PHE A 97 14.52 -2.01 -12.53
N ILE A 98 13.75 -1.58 -11.55
CA ILE A 98 12.29 -1.69 -11.58
C ILE A 98 11.70 -1.02 -12.83
N GLY A 99 10.82 -1.76 -13.52
CA GLY A 99 10.15 -1.29 -14.73
C GLY A 99 8.84 -0.55 -14.44
N TYR A 100 8.40 0.29 -15.37
CA TYR A 100 7.14 1.03 -15.28
C TYR A 100 5.92 0.12 -15.07
N ALA A 101 5.92 -1.10 -15.63
CA ALA A 101 4.83 -2.05 -15.46
C ALA A 101 4.69 -2.53 -14.00
N ASP A 102 5.82 -2.75 -13.32
CA ASP A 102 5.82 -3.15 -11.91
C ASP A 102 5.47 -1.98 -10.98
N LEU A 103 5.91 -0.76 -11.32
CA LEU A 103 5.48 0.45 -10.60
C LEU A 103 3.97 0.64 -10.70
N ASN A 104 3.41 0.53 -11.91
CA ASN A 104 1.96 0.60 -12.12
C ASN A 104 1.23 -0.49 -11.33
N ARG A 105 1.76 -1.71 -11.27
CA ARG A 105 1.20 -2.81 -10.49
C ARG A 105 1.17 -2.48 -8.99
N ILE A 106 2.30 -2.07 -8.42
CA ILE A 106 2.44 -1.74 -6.98
C ILE A 106 1.55 -0.56 -6.60
N GLU A 107 1.59 0.53 -7.36
CA GLU A 107 0.80 1.73 -7.03
C GLU A 107 -0.71 1.50 -7.25
N SER A 108 -1.10 0.72 -8.26
CA SER A 108 -2.51 0.32 -8.45
C SER A 108 -3.00 -0.61 -7.33
N ALA A 109 -2.17 -1.55 -6.90
CA ALA A 109 -2.48 -2.42 -5.75
C ALA A 109 -2.69 -1.58 -4.48
N THR A 110 -1.78 -0.65 -4.21
CA THR A 110 -1.85 0.29 -3.08
C THR A 110 -3.15 1.09 -3.10
N LEU A 111 -3.53 1.63 -4.27
CA LEU A 111 -4.77 2.38 -4.45
C LEU A 111 -6.02 1.50 -4.24
N ASN A 112 -6.03 0.27 -4.74
CA ASN A 112 -7.13 -0.66 -4.57
C ASN A 112 -7.33 -1.02 -3.09
N ILE A 113 -6.25 -1.30 -2.36
CA ILE A 113 -6.29 -1.58 -0.92
C ILE A 113 -6.85 -0.37 -0.17
N TYR A 114 -6.34 0.83 -0.45
CA TYR A 114 -6.82 2.08 0.15
C TYR A 114 -8.34 2.27 -0.02
N ASN A 115 -8.82 2.12 -1.24
CA ASN A 115 -10.24 2.29 -1.56
C ASN A 115 -11.11 1.25 -0.83
N ASN A 116 -10.65 0.00 -0.75
CA ASN A 116 -11.38 -1.06 -0.06
C ASN A 116 -11.41 -0.84 1.46
N LEU A 117 -10.28 -0.46 2.08
CA LEU A 117 -10.23 -0.15 3.51
C LEU A 117 -11.17 1.00 3.87
N ASN A 118 -11.19 2.06 3.07
CA ASN A 118 -12.11 3.19 3.28
C ASN A 118 -13.58 2.80 3.08
N ARG A 119 -13.89 1.95 2.10
CA ARG A 119 -15.25 1.41 1.91
C ARG A 119 -15.70 0.62 3.12
N ILE A 120 -14.83 -0.21 3.70
CA ILE A 120 -15.16 -0.98 4.91
C ILE A 120 -15.35 -0.04 6.11
N LYS A 121 -14.47 0.96 6.27
CA LYS A 121 -14.58 1.97 7.33
C LYS A 121 -15.89 2.75 7.23
N ALA A 122 -16.29 3.16 6.03
CA ALA A 122 -17.55 3.83 5.77
C ALA A 122 -18.77 2.91 5.94
N GLY A 123 -18.65 1.64 5.54
CA GLY A 123 -19.69 0.62 5.63
C GLY A 123 -19.93 0.06 7.05
N LYS A 124 -19.04 0.38 8.01
CA LYS A 124 -19.15 -0.01 9.43
C LYS A 124 -20.25 0.80 10.14
N PHE A 125 -21.48 0.78 9.61
CA PHE A 125 -22.64 1.34 10.29
C PHE A 125 -22.88 0.57 11.59
N ARG A 126 -22.78 1.27 12.73
CA ARG A 126 -23.05 0.70 14.05
C ARG A 126 -24.55 0.38 14.12
N LEU A 127 -24.91 -0.89 14.27
CA LEU A 127 -26.28 -1.30 14.49
C LEU A 127 -26.83 -0.58 15.73
N SER A 128 -27.85 0.27 15.53
CA SER A 128 -28.59 0.86 16.64
C SER A 128 -29.44 -0.22 17.27
N PHE A 129 -29.04 -0.75 18.42
CA PHE A 129 -29.87 -1.66 19.20
C PHE A 129 -30.59 -0.87 20.30
N ARG A 130 -31.91 -1.07 20.44
CA ARG A 130 -32.70 -0.55 21.56
C ARG A 130 -32.91 -1.68 22.56
N PHE A 131 -32.48 -1.49 23.80
CA PHE A 131 -32.90 -2.37 24.90
C PHE A 131 -34.38 -2.12 25.17
N GLY A 132 -35.22 -3.12 24.93
CA GLY A 132 -36.62 -3.08 25.31
C GLY A 132 -36.75 -2.98 26.83
N ALA A 133 -37.12 -1.82 27.36
CA ALA A 133 -37.44 -1.68 28.77
C ALA A 133 -38.76 -2.40 29.06
N ARG A 134 -38.69 -3.63 29.58
CA ARG A 134 -39.86 -4.34 30.10
C ARG A 134 -40.37 -3.56 31.32
N ARG A 135 -41.51 -2.87 31.18
CA ARG A 135 -42.20 -2.21 32.28
C ARG A 135 -42.57 -3.28 33.32
N MET A 136 -41.85 -3.35 34.44
CA MET A 136 -42.33 -4.07 35.61
C MET A 136 -43.53 -3.29 36.15
N ARG A 137 -44.73 -3.88 36.04
CA ARG A 137 -45.87 -3.45 36.82
C ARG A 137 -45.64 -4.00 38.23
N ILE A 138 -45.45 -3.09 39.18
CA ILE A 138 -45.55 -3.35 40.63
C ILE A 138 -47.00 -3.09 41.01
#